data_AF-A0A7K2MQW6-F1
#
_entry.id   AF-A0A7K2MQW6-F1
#
_cell.length_a   1.000
_cell.length_b   1.000
_cell.length_c   1.000
_cell.angle_alpha   90.00
_cell.angle_beta   90.00
_cell.angle_gamma   90.00
#
_symmetry.space_group_name_H-M   'P 1'
#
loop_
_entity.id
_entity.type
_entity.pdbx_description
1 polymer ?
#
loop_
_entity_poly.entity_id
_entity_poly.type
_entity_poly.pdbx_seq_one_letter_code
_entity_poly.pdbx_strand_id
1 'polypeptide(L)' 'MAPRIERLITSGQFSLDGGTWDVDNNVWLVGDDHEVVVIDAAHDADAIAEAVGDRRLTAIVCTHAHNDHVNAAPALAERT' A
#
# COMPACT_ATOMS: atom_id res chain seq x y z
N MET A 1 -20.73 -1.39 -12.14
CA MET A 1 -19.63 -0.75 -11.40
C MET A 1 -18.62 -0.21 -12.37
N ALA A 2 -18.03 0.95 -12.04
CA ALA A 2 -16.94 1.53 -12.81
C ALA A 2 -15.66 1.40 -11.99
N PRO A 3 -14.54 0.95 -12.60
CA PRO A 3 -13.27 0.92 -11.91
C PRO A 3 -12.80 2.33 -11.58
N ARG A 4 -12.11 2.47 -10.45
CA ARG A 4 -11.48 3.71 -9.99
C ARG A 4 -10.03 3.44 -9.58
N ILE A 5 -9.26 4.51 -9.62
CA ILE A 5 -7.87 4.56 -9.16
C ILE A 5 -7.83 5.61 -8.06
N GLU A 6 -7.42 5.18 -6.87
CA GLU A 6 -7.29 6.03 -5.70
C GLU A 6 -5.83 6.09 -5.27
N ARG A 7 -5.43 7.25 -4.73
CA ARG A 7 -4.06 7.49 -4.27
C ARG A 7 -4.09 7.82 -2.79
N LEU A 8 -3.33 7.05 -2.02
CA LEU A 8 -3.02 7.32 -0.63
C LEU A 8 -1.53 7.66 -0.52
N ILE A 9 -1.18 8.61 0.35
CA ILE A 9 0.22 8.86 0.70
C ILE A 9 0.44 8.32 2.10
N THR A 10 1.50 7.52 2.27
CA THR A 10 1.99 7.14 3.60
C THR A 10 3.42 7.63 3.75
N SER A 11 3.77 8.13 4.92
CA SER A 11 5.11 8.68 5.21
C SER A 11 5.88 7.71 6.09
N GLY A 12 7.18 7.59 5.84
CA GLY A 12 8.04 6.74 6.64
C GLY A 12 9.50 6.88 6.21
N GLN A 13 10.30 5.85 6.48
CA GLN A 13 11.73 5.88 6.18
C GLN A 13 12.08 4.90 5.07
N PHE A 14 12.86 5.36 4.10
CA PHE A 14 13.52 4.53 3.11
C PHE A 14 14.99 4.36 3.50
N SER A 15 15.50 3.13 3.46
CA SER A 15 16.90 2.81 3.78
C SER A 15 17.55 2.02 2.66
N LEU A 16 18.65 2.54 2.12
CA LEU A 16 19.44 1.89 1.08
C LEU A 16 20.91 2.32 1.19
N ASP A 17 21.83 1.38 0.99
CA ASP A 17 23.28 1.62 0.95
C ASP A 17 23.84 2.41 2.16
N GLY A 18 23.28 2.15 3.35
CA GLY A 18 23.68 2.79 4.61
C GLY A 18 23.11 4.20 4.82
N GLY A 19 22.33 4.72 3.88
CA GLY A 19 21.53 5.94 4.06
C GLY A 19 20.13 5.64 4.58
N THR A 20 19.50 6.64 5.18
CA THR A 20 18.09 6.62 5.56
C THR A 20 17.49 8.00 5.38
N TRP A 21 16.30 8.07 4.77
CA TRP A 21 15.64 9.30 4.39
C TRP A 21 14.16 9.24 4.74
N ASP A 22 13.63 10.34 5.25
CA ASP A 22 12.19 10.51 5.40
C ASP A 22 11.58 10.73 4.01
N VAL A 23 10.57 9.93 3.69
CA VAL A 23 9.94 9.88 2.37
C VAL A 23 8.42 9.83 2.48
N ASP A 24 7.77 10.34 1.45
CA ASP A 24 6.35 10.14 1.19
C ASP A 24 6.20 9.16 0.03
N ASN A 25 5.58 8.01 0.27
CA ASN A 25 5.32 6.99 -0.75
C ASN A 25 3.84 7.01 -1.14
N ASN A 26 3.58 6.94 -2.45
CA ASN A 26 2.23 6.68 -2.94
C ASN A 26 1.91 5.20 -2.78
N VAL A 27 0.73 4.94 -2.25
CA VAL A 27 0.05 3.65 -2.30
C VAL A 27 -1.13 3.81 -3.26
N TRP A 28 -1.28 2.90 -4.22
CA TRP A 28 -2.37 2.95 -5.18
C TRP A 28 -3.39 1.84 -4.93
N LEU A 29 -4.67 2.22 -4.94
CA LEU A 29 -5.78 1.28 -4.85
C LEU A 29 -6.49 1.29 -6.20
N VAL A 30 -6.56 0.12 -6.84
CA VAL A 30 -7.16 -0.05 -8.17
C VAL A 30 -8.24 -1.11 -8.08
N GLY A 31 -9.48 -0.73 -8.36
CA GLY A 31 -10.62 -1.64 -8.20
C GLY A 31 -11.97 -0.94 -8.34
N ASP A 32 -13.00 -1.56 -7.81
CA ASP A 32 -14.36 -1.04 -7.78
C ASP A 32 -14.95 -1.08 -6.36
N ASP A 33 -16.29 -1.09 -6.22
CA ASP A 33 -16.96 -1.10 -4.91
C ASP A 33 -16.89 -2.46 -4.21
N HIS A 34 -16.41 -3.52 -4.86
CA HIS A 34 -16.42 -4.88 -4.33
C HIS A 34 -15.02 -5.46 -4.13
N GLU A 35 -14.08 -5.18 -5.03
CA GLU A 35 -12.71 -5.69 -4.92
C GLU A 35 -11.66 -4.66 -5.32
N VAL A 36 -10.44 -4.86 -4.79
CA VAL A 36 -9.34 -3.92 -4.98
C VAL A 36 -7.99 -4.63 -4.96
N VAL A 37 -7.06 -4.11 -5.75
CA VAL A 37 -5.62 -4.42 -5.68
C VAL A 37 -4.91 -3.22 -5.07
N VAL A 38 -4.00 -3.49 -4.13
CA VAL A 38 -3.09 -2.48 -3.56
C VAL A 38 -1.73 -2.60 -4.24
N ILE A 39 -1.19 -1.49 -4.71
CA ILE A 39 0.17 -1.39 -5.26
C ILE A 39 1.03 -0.60 -4.29
N ASP A 40 2.15 -1.20 -3.88
CA ASP A 40 3.12 -0.71 -2.91
C ASP A 40 2.51 -0.39 -1.54
N ALA A 41 2.30 -1.43 -0.71
CA ALA A 41 1.92 -1.24 0.69
C ALA A 41 3.14 -0.73 1.49
N ALA A 42 3.32 0.59 1.47
CA ALA A 42 4.49 1.29 1.96
C ALA A 42 4.61 1.28 3.49
N HIS A 43 4.10 2.30 4.20
CA HIS A 43 4.48 2.50 5.61
C HIS A 43 3.38 2.22 6.64
N ASP A 44 2.11 2.36 6.28
CA ASP A 44 1.00 2.33 7.22
C ASP A 44 -0.09 1.34 6.81
N ALA A 45 -0.04 0.12 7.36
CA ALA A 45 -1.02 -0.92 7.06
C ALA A 45 -2.44 -0.57 7.53
N ASP A 46 -2.58 0.21 8.61
CA ASP A 46 -3.87 0.61 9.16
C ASP A 46 -4.56 1.62 8.22
N ALA A 47 -3.83 2.66 7.80
CA ALA A 47 -4.34 3.65 6.86
C ALA A 47 -4.69 3.03 5.50
N ILE A 48 -3.89 2.05 5.04
CA ILE A 48 -4.17 1.34 3.79
C ILE A 48 -5.41 0.45 3.94
N ALA A 49 -5.57 -0.27 5.05
CA ALA A 49 -6.75 -1.08 5.32
C ALA A 49 -8.02 -0.23 5.43
N GLU A 50 -7.95 0.94 6.07
CA GLU A 50 -9.06 1.91 6.10
C GLU A 50 -9.42 2.40 4.70
N ALA A 51 -8.42 2.71 3.86
CA ALA A 51 -8.65 3.08 2.47
C ALA A 51 -9.28 1.93 1.68
N VAL A 52 -8.87 0.67 1.88
CA VAL A 52 -9.50 -0.51 1.28
C VAL A 52 -10.97 -0.62 1.70
N GLY A 53 -11.29 -0.34 2.97
CA GLY A 53 -12.66 -0.39 3.48
C GLY A 53 -13.27 -1.79 3.39
N ASP A 54 -14.56 -1.89 3.03
CA ASP A 54 -15.28 -3.17 2.95
C ASP A 54 -14.96 -4.00 1.67
N ARG A 55 -14.05 -3.51 0.82
CA ARG A 55 -13.70 -4.18 -0.43
C ARG A 55 -12.81 -5.39 -0.15
N ARG A 56 -13.01 -6.46 -0.93
CA ARG A 56 -12.10 -7.61 -0.89
C ARG A 56 -10.74 -7.20 -1.48
N LEU A 57 -9.69 -7.24 -0.66
CA LEU A 57 -8.32 -7.12 -1.15
C LEU A 57 -7.93 -8.41 -1.88
N THR A 58 -7.71 -8.34 -3.19
CA THR A 58 -7.40 -9.53 -4.02
C THR A 58 -5.92 -9.76 -4.20
N ALA A 59 -5.12 -8.69 -4.15
CA ALA A 59 -3.67 -8.77 -4.23
C ALA A 59 -3.01 -7.53 -3.61
N ILE A 60 -1.81 -7.75 -3.07
CA ILE A 60 -0.83 -6.72 -2.77
C ILE A 60 0.32 -6.89 -3.76
N VAL A 61 0.57 -5.89 -4.59
CA VAL A 61 1.59 -5.90 -5.62
C VAL A 61 2.72 -4.97 -5.19
N CYS A 62 3.89 -5.52 -4.92
CA CYS A 62 5.09 -4.74 -4.67
C CYS A 62 5.81 -4.49 -6.01
N THR A 63 6.03 -3.24 -6.37
CA THR A 63 6.72 -2.88 -7.62
C THR A 63 8.17 -3.36 -7.62
N HIS A 64 8.82 -3.33 -6.46
CA HIS A 64 10.17 -3.85 -6.21
C HIS A 64 10.41 -4.05 -4.70
N ALA A 65 11.62 -4.47 -4.32
CA ALA A 65 11.94 -4.97 -2.98
C ALA A 65 12.65 -3.96 -2.05
N HIS A 66 12.42 -2.66 -2.22
CA HIS A 66 12.86 -1.67 -1.23
C HIS A 66 11.85 -1.56 -0.08
N ASN A 67 12.35 -1.25 1.11
CA ASN A 67 11.56 -1.32 2.34
C ASN A 67 10.34 -0.36 2.29
N ASP A 68 10.49 0.80 1.69
CA ASP A 68 9.43 1.81 1.53
C ASP A 68 8.34 1.44 0.51
N HIS A 69 8.46 0.29 -0.16
CA HIS A 69 7.43 -0.27 -1.04
C HIS A 69 6.78 -1.55 -0.49
N VAL A 70 7.38 -2.19 0.54
CA VAL A 70 6.96 -3.52 1.01
C VAL A 70 6.68 -3.60 2.50
N ASN A 71 7.09 -2.61 3.30
CA ASN A 71 7.09 -2.67 4.77
C ASN A 71 5.73 -3.06 5.36
N ALA A 72 4.65 -2.45 4.86
CA ALA A 72 3.30 -2.70 5.37
C ALA A 72 2.63 -3.93 4.73
N ALA A 73 3.18 -4.52 3.67
CA ALA A 73 2.53 -5.60 2.92
C ALA A 73 2.15 -6.83 3.78
N PRO A 74 3.02 -7.38 4.64
CA PRO A 74 2.65 -8.52 5.49
C PRO A 74 1.55 -8.17 6.48
N ALA A 75 1.66 -7.02 7.16
CA ALA A 75 0.67 -6.59 8.14
C ALA A 75 -0.68 -6.25 7.49
N LEU A 76 -0.68 -5.70 6.27
CA LEU A 76 -1.90 -5.47 5.50
C LEU A 76 -2.58 -6.80 5.14
N ALA A 77 -1.82 -7.80 4.68
CA ALA A 77 -2.35 -9.11 4.33
C ALA A 77 -2.99 -9.86 5.52
N GLU A 78 -2.53 -9.62 6.74
CA GLU A 78 -3.12 -10.20 7.95
C GLU A 78 -4.45 -9.55 8.37
N ARG A 79 -4.74 -8.35 7.87
CA ARG A 79 -5.90 -7.53 8.29
C ARG A 79 -7.10 -7.64 7.35
N THR A 80 -6.90 -8.14 6.14
CA THR A 80 -7.87 -8.15 5.04
C THR A 80 -8.07 -9.55 4.49
#